data_AF-A0A6A5C5L8-F1
#
_entry.id   AF-A0A6A5C5L8-F1
#
_cell.length_a   1.000
_cell.length_b   1.000
_cell.length_c   1.000
_cell.angle_alpha   90.00
_cell.angle_beta   90.00
_cell.angle_gamma   90.00
#
_symmetry.space_group_name_H-M   'P 1'
#
loop_
_entity.id
_entity.type
_entity.pdbx_description
1 polymer ?
#
loop_
_entity_poly.entity_id
_entity_poly.type
_entity_poly.pdbx_seq_one_letter_code
_entity_poly.pdbx_strand_id
1 'polypeptide(L)'
;MSTSQTLLRFHLPLFAVVILLVVLLMTASSTLGNVRTMGGADRPNDFRDQKDIARIETCVGSCLSRYSGPKEFISKNSMKMAGLQVLFIGEYPKLYIYGGDQETKQEIDIREKSAEEIEKILLSAGCQYRQ
;
A
#
# COMPACT_ATOMS: atom_id res chain seq x y z
N MET A 1 50.38 36.02 -36.38
CA MET A 1 51.31 34.87 -36.19
C MET A 1 50.73 34.03 -35.07
N SER A 2 50.20 32.82 -35.35
CA SER A 2 50.92 31.53 -35.27
C SER A 2 51.51 31.30 -33.87
N THR A 3 51.27 30.21 -33.13
CA THR A 3 50.83 28.85 -33.52
C THR A 3 50.61 27.99 -32.26
N SER A 4 49.88 26.88 -32.43
CA SER A 4 50.01 25.59 -31.72
C SER A 4 49.56 25.53 -30.25
N GLN A 5 48.41 24.92 -29.92
CA GLN A 5 48.14 23.47 -29.89
C GLN A 5 49.28 22.63 -29.30
N THR A 6 49.00 21.89 -28.22
CA THR A 6 49.18 20.43 -28.05
C THR A 6 49.30 20.11 -26.57
N LEU A 7 48.29 19.44 -25.99
CA LEU A 7 48.43 18.38 -24.98
C LEU A 7 47.03 17.88 -24.58
N LEU A 8 46.37 17.27 -25.56
CA LEU A 8 45.10 16.57 -25.41
C LEU A 8 45.35 15.09 -25.72
N ARG A 9 46.21 14.46 -24.93
CA ARG A 9 46.46 13.02 -24.95
C ARG A 9 46.76 12.64 -23.51
N PHE A 10 45.91 11.81 -22.90
CA PHE A 10 46.23 10.81 -21.85
C PHE A 10 45.04 10.40 -20.96
N HIS A 11 43.85 10.99 -21.08
CA HIS A 11 42.68 10.59 -20.26
C HIS A 11 41.53 9.86 -20.98
N LEU A 12 41.61 9.68 -22.31
CA LEU A 12 40.52 9.02 -23.04
C LEU A 12 40.34 7.50 -22.83
N PRO A 13 41.38 6.66 -22.56
CA PRO A 13 41.14 5.20 -22.55
C PRO A 13 40.41 4.74 -21.27
N LEU A 14 40.56 5.44 -20.15
CA LEU A 14 39.92 5.06 -18.88
C LEU A 14 38.41 5.33 -18.87
N PHE A 15 37.99 6.49 -19.41
CA PHE A 15 36.55 6.80 -19.52
C PHE A 15 35.82 5.87 -20.50
N ALA A 16 36.45 5.51 -21.62
CA ALA A 16 35.86 4.58 -22.57
C ALA A 16 35.65 3.18 -21.96
N VAL A 17 36.59 2.70 -21.13
CA VAL A 17 36.48 1.40 -20.46
C VAL A 17 35.37 1.41 -19.39
N VAL A 18 35.25 2.48 -18.60
CA VAL A 18 34.18 2.60 -17.59
C VAL A 18 32.79 2.65 -18.24
N ILE A 19 32.63 3.40 -19.33
CA ILE A 19 31.36 3.47 -20.06
C ILE A 19 31.01 2.10 -20.68
N LEU A 20 31.99 1.40 -21.27
CA LEU A 20 31.79 0.07 -21.83
C LEU A 20 31.34 -0.94 -20.76
N LEU A 21 31.91 -0.88 -19.56
CA LEU A 21 31.60 -1.79 -18.46
C LEU A 21 30.18 -1.55 -17.89
N VAL A 22 29.73 -0.30 -17.83
CA VAL A 22 28.35 0.05 -17.43
C VAL A 22 27.33 -0.42 -18.48
N VAL A 23 27.65 -0.29 -19.78
CA VAL A 23 26.76 -0.78 -20.86
C VAL A 23 26.67 -2.31 -20.86
N LEU A 24 27.77 -3.02 -20.59
CA LEU A 24 27.78 -4.49 -20.46
C LEU A 24 26.99 -5.00 -19.26
N LEU A 25 27.03 -4.30 -18.12
CA LEU A 25 26.22 -4.64 -16.94
C LEU A 25 24.72 -4.40 -17.18
N MET A 26 24.36 -3.38 -17.98
CA MET A 26 22.97 -3.07 -18.32
C MET A 26 22.37 -4.06 -19.34
N THR A 27 23.17 -4.64 -20.23
CA THR A 27 22.66 -5.60 -21.24
C THR A 27 22.61 -7.05 -20.76
N ALA A 28 23.35 -7.42 -19.70
CA ALA A 28 23.28 -8.76 -19.11
C ALA A 28 21.98 -9.04 -18.32
N SER A 29 21.16 -8.02 -18.04
CA SER A 29 19.90 -8.19 -17.28
C SER A 29 18.69 -8.61 -18.14
N SER A 30 18.85 -8.74 -19.47
CA SER A 30 17.70 -8.89 -20.38
C SER A 30 17.54 -10.28 -21.00
N THR A 31 18.38 -11.26 -20.67
CA THR A 31 18.28 -12.61 -21.26
C THR A 31 18.64 -13.73 -20.28
N LEU A 32 17.76 -14.04 -19.32
CA LEU A 32 17.49 -15.42 -18.89
C LEU A 32 16.26 -15.47 -17.98
N GLY A 33 15.13 -15.85 -18.55
CA GLY A 33 13.88 -16.02 -17.80
C GLY A 33 12.75 -16.63 -18.62
N ASN A 34 13.04 -17.41 -19.66
CA ASN A 34 12.05 -18.23 -20.35
C ASN A 34 11.85 -19.53 -19.57
N VAL A 35 11.18 -19.45 -18.42
CA VAL A 35 10.59 -20.61 -17.74
C VAL A 35 9.11 -20.63 -18.10
N ARG A 36 8.72 -21.66 -18.87
CA ARG A 36 7.32 -22.02 -19.07
C ARG A 36 6.73 -22.45 -17.73
N THR A 37 5.99 -21.57 -17.06
CA THR A 37 4.96 -21.96 -16.11
C THR A 37 3.61 -21.96 -16.84
N MET A 38 3.24 -23.11 -17.38
CA MET A 38 1.84 -23.43 -17.59
C MET A 38 1.21 -23.62 -16.21
N GLY A 39 0.14 -22.87 -15.94
CA GLY A 39 -0.80 -23.17 -14.87
C GLY A 39 -0.78 -22.14 -13.74
N GLY A 40 -1.82 -21.31 -13.71
CA GLY A 40 -2.25 -20.62 -12.50
C GLY A 40 -2.39 -19.10 -12.64
N ALA A 41 -3.50 -18.68 -13.24
CA ALA A 41 -4.18 -17.41 -12.99
C ALA A 41 -3.29 -16.15 -12.93
N ASP A 42 -3.18 -15.48 -14.09
CA ASP A 42 -3.34 -14.03 -14.15
C ASP A 42 -4.64 -13.66 -13.41
N ARG A 43 -4.56 -13.47 -12.09
CA ARG A 43 -5.49 -12.55 -11.43
C ARG A 43 -4.88 -11.18 -11.69
N PRO A 44 -5.51 -10.32 -12.52
CA PRO A 44 -5.16 -8.92 -12.43
C PRO A 44 -5.32 -8.55 -10.96
N ASN A 45 -4.29 -7.94 -10.38
CA ASN A 45 -4.45 -7.21 -9.14
C ASN A 45 -5.42 -6.05 -9.43
N ASP A 46 -6.72 -6.34 -9.42
CA ASP A 46 -7.85 -5.39 -9.35
C ASP A 46 -7.86 -4.71 -7.97
N PHE A 47 -6.70 -4.32 -7.47
CA PHE A 47 -6.53 -3.48 -6.29
C PHE A 47 -6.71 -1.99 -6.61
N ARG A 48 -7.12 -1.64 -7.83
CA ARG A 48 -7.18 -0.24 -8.30
C ARG A 48 -8.55 0.43 -8.09
N ASP A 49 -9.61 -0.31 -7.75
CA ASP A 49 -10.96 0.27 -7.59
C ASP A 49 -11.64 -0.05 -6.25
N GLN A 50 -10.93 -0.56 -5.24
CA GLN A 50 -11.51 -0.69 -3.91
C GLN A 50 -11.47 0.69 -3.23
N LYS A 51 -12.41 1.57 -3.61
CA LYS A 51 -12.68 2.79 -2.83
C LYS A 51 -13.13 2.34 -1.44
N ASP A 52 -12.31 2.58 -0.42
CA ASP A 52 -12.68 2.30 0.96
C ASP A 52 -13.98 3.05 1.29
N ILE A 53 -15.00 2.31 1.71
CA ILE A 53 -16.31 2.86 2.12
C ILE A 53 -16.19 3.43 3.53
N ALA A 54 -15.40 2.75 4.37
CA ALA A 54 -15.15 3.14 5.74
C ALA A 54 -13.69 2.90 6.13
N ARG A 55 -13.22 3.66 7.11
CA ARG A 55 -11.91 3.51 7.72
C ARG A 55 -12.03 3.54 9.24
N ILE A 56 -11.38 2.60 9.91
CA ILE A 56 -11.13 2.68 11.34
C ILE A 56 -9.72 3.20 11.56
N GLU A 57 -9.56 4.26 12.33
CA GLU A 57 -8.27 4.70 12.84
C GLU A 57 -8.20 4.39 14.34
N THR A 58 -7.09 3.81 14.81
CA THR A 58 -6.93 3.44 16.21
C THR A 58 -5.48 3.48 16.66
N CYS A 59 -5.26 3.40 17.96
CA CYS A 59 -3.96 3.13 18.56
C CYS A 59 -3.59 1.63 18.50
N VAL A 60 -2.31 1.33 18.74
CA VAL A 60 -1.73 -0.03 18.70
C VAL A 60 -1.66 -0.70 20.08
N GLY A 61 -1.54 -2.03 20.07
CA GLY A 61 -1.04 -2.82 21.20
C GLY A 61 -1.87 -2.69 22.49
N SER A 62 -1.21 -2.33 23.58
CA SER A 62 -1.82 -2.22 24.91
C SER A 62 -2.86 -1.11 25.01
N CYS A 63 -2.74 -0.04 24.20
CA CYS A 63 -3.74 1.02 24.15
C CYS A 63 -5.09 0.49 23.64
N LEU A 64 -5.09 -0.27 22.55
CA LEU A 64 -6.31 -0.86 21.98
C LEU A 64 -6.99 -1.83 22.95
N SER A 65 -6.22 -2.44 23.86
CA SER A 65 -6.78 -3.35 24.87
C SER A 65 -7.69 -2.68 25.89
N ARG A 66 -7.71 -1.34 25.97
CA ARG A 66 -8.67 -0.59 26.80
C ARG A 66 -10.07 -0.54 26.19
N TYR A 67 -10.21 -0.84 24.90
CA TYR A 67 -11.46 -0.75 24.16
C TYR A 67 -11.88 -2.16 23.71
N SER A 68 -12.60 -2.88 24.57
CA SER A 68 -12.91 -4.31 24.38
C SER A 68 -13.65 -4.58 23.06
N GLY A 69 -14.69 -3.81 22.76
CA GLY A 69 -15.47 -3.94 21.53
C GLY A 69 -14.67 -3.65 20.26
N PRO A 70 -13.99 -2.49 20.12
CA PRO A 70 -13.13 -2.20 18.97
C PRO A 70 -12.01 -3.23 18.80
N LYS A 71 -11.37 -3.65 19.88
CA LYS A 71 -10.33 -4.70 19.83
C LYS A 71 -10.89 -6.01 19.28
N GLU A 72 -12.03 -6.45 19.79
CA GLU A 72 -12.68 -7.68 19.34
C GLU A 72 -13.03 -7.60 17.86
N PHE A 73 -13.68 -6.51 17.42
CA PHE A 73 -14.03 -6.30 16.03
C PHE A 73 -12.79 -6.32 15.12
N ILE A 74 -11.76 -5.52 15.45
CA ILE A 74 -10.53 -5.43 14.65
C ILE A 74 -9.84 -6.79 14.55
N SER A 75 -9.74 -7.52 15.66
CA SER A 75 -9.02 -8.81 15.68
C SER A 75 -9.78 -9.98 15.03
N LYS A 76 -11.11 -10.00 15.07
CA LYS A 76 -11.92 -11.15 14.60
C LYS A 76 -12.67 -10.93 13.29
N ASN A 77 -13.06 -9.68 13.00
CA ASN A 77 -14.04 -9.37 11.97
C ASN A 77 -13.52 -8.45 10.87
N SER A 78 -12.60 -7.53 11.18
CA SER A 78 -12.16 -6.50 10.22
C SER A 78 -11.67 -7.06 8.87
N MET A 79 -10.86 -8.12 8.88
CA MET A 79 -10.33 -8.74 7.66
C MET A 79 -11.41 -9.38 6.77
N LYS A 80 -12.57 -9.70 7.36
CA LYS A 80 -13.71 -10.28 6.65
C LYS A 80 -14.57 -9.21 6.00
N MET A 81 -14.36 -7.93 6.28
CA MET A 81 -15.13 -6.85 5.67
C MET A 81 -14.45 -6.31 4.41
N ALA A 82 -15.17 -6.34 3.30
CA ALA A 82 -14.87 -5.60 2.08
C ALA A 82 -15.30 -4.14 2.23
N GLY A 83 -14.49 -3.23 1.69
CA GLY A 83 -14.72 -1.79 1.79
C GLY A 83 -14.39 -1.17 3.15
N LEU A 84 -13.73 -1.92 4.05
CA LEU A 84 -13.20 -1.42 5.31
C LEU A 84 -11.67 -1.38 5.27
N GLN A 85 -11.10 -0.23 5.63
CA GLN A 85 -9.69 -0.07 5.93
C GLN A 85 -9.47 0.09 7.44
N VAL A 86 -8.40 -0.49 7.99
CA VAL A 86 -8.01 -0.29 9.39
C VAL A 86 -6.60 0.26 9.45
N LEU A 87 -6.44 1.45 10.03
CA LEU A 87 -5.16 2.13 10.22
C LEU A 87 -4.83 2.28 11.70
N PHE A 88 -3.56 2.07 12.03
CA PHE A 88 -3.06 2.11 13.39
C PHE A 88 -2.27 3.40 13.67
N ILE A 89 -2.91 4.55 13.40
CA ILE A 89 -2.29 5.88 13.43
C ILE A 89 -2.97 6.85 14.43
N GLY A 90 -4.04 6.42 15.08
CA GLY A 90 -4.86 7.27 15.96
C GLY A 90 -4.52 7.14 17.44
N GLU A 91 -4.99 8.08 18.26
CA GLU A 91 -4.88 8.00 19.73
C GLU A 91 -5.90 7.05 20.35
N TYR A 92 -7.08 6.92 19.73
CA TYR A 92 -8.17 6.04 20.14
C TYR A 92 -8.99 5.56 18.93
N PRO A 93 -9.80 4.50 19.08
CA PRO A 93 -10.65 3.98 18.02
C PRO A 93 -11.69 4.99 17.52
N LYS A 94 -11.62 5.32 16.24
CA LYS A 94 -12.55 6.16 15.50
C LYS A 94 -12.95 5.48 14.19
N LEU A 95 -14.19 5.68 13.78
CA LEU A 95 -14.72 5.19 12.52
C LEU A 95 -15.05 6.38 11.61
N TYR A 96 -14.54 6.34 10.39
CA TYR A 96 -14.79 7.28 9.32
C TYR A 96 -15.64 6.60 8.25
N ILE A 97 -16.68 7.27 7.77
CA ILE A 97 -17.51 6.82 6.65
C ILE A 97 -17.36 7.83 5.52
N TYR A 98 -17.01 7.35 4.32
CA TYR A 98 -16.74 8.17 3.16
C TYR A 98 -17.94 8.32 2.23
N GLY A 99 -18.00 9.46 1.54
CA GLY A 99 -18.92 9.70 0.43
C GLY A 99 -18.49 9.07 -0.90
N GLY A 100 -19.37 9.15 -1.91
CA GLY A 100 -19.03 8.70 -3.27
C GLY A 100 -17.89 9.49 -3.92
N ASP A 101 -17.59 10.66 -3.37
CA ASP A 101 -16.50 11.57 -3.68
C ASP A 101 -15.26 11.39 -2.77
N GLN A 102 -15.27 10.43 -1.85
CA GLN A 102 -14.22 10.17 -0.86
C GLN A 102 -13.96 11.28 0.16
N GLU A 103 -14.83 12.30 0.24
CA GLU A 103 -14.82 13.19 1.40
C GLU A 103 -15.39 12.44 2.62
N THR A 104 -14.77 12.65 3.79
CA THR A 104 -15.28 12.11 5.05
C THR A 104 -16.66 12.71 5.31
N LYS A 105 -17.70 11.88 5.22
CA LYS A 105 -19.07 12.30 5.51
C LYS A 105 -19.38 12.28 7.00
N GLN A 106 -18.80 11.31 7.71
CA GLN A 106 -19.10 11.11 9.12
C GLN A 106 -17.88 10.56 9.86
N GLU A 107 -17.57 11.18 11.00
CA GLU A 107 -16.67 10.65 12.02
C GLU A 107 -17.51 10.17 13.21
N ILE A 108 -17.26 8.94 13.66
CA ILE A 108 -17.99 8.27 14.73
C ILE A 108 -16.97 7.79 15.76
N ASP A 109 -17.13 8.22 17.02
CA ASP A 109 -16.39 7.66 18.14
C ASP A 109 -16.93 6.26 18.48
N ILE A 110 -16.04 5.27 18.46
CA ILE A 110 -16.39 3.87 18.70
C ILE A 110 -15.77 3.31 19.98
N ARG A 111 -15.19 4.14 20.86
CA ARG A 111 -14.51 3.68 22.10
C ARG A 111 -15.37 2.76 22.97
N GLU A 112 -16.66 3.07 23.07
CA GLU A 112 -17.62 2.37 23.93
C GLU A 112 -18.57 1.45 23.13
N LYS A 113 -18.35 1.29 21.82
CA LYS A 113 -19.18 0.45 20.96
C LYS A 113 -18.77 -1.01 21.06
N SER A 114 -19.76 -1.90 21.13
CA SER A 114 -19.56 -3.34 20.99
C SER A 114 -19.11 -3.71 19.57
N ALA A 115 -18.54 -4.91 19.41
CA ALA A 115 -18.12 -5.39 18.10
C ALA A 115 -19.31 -5.51 17.12
N GLU A 116 -20.46 -5.94 17.63
CA GLU A 116 -21.71 -6.09 16.88
C GLU A 116 -22.29 -4.73 16.47
N GLU A 117 -22.17 -3.69 17.30
CA GLU A 117 -22.59 -2.34 16.92
C GLU A 117 -21.70 -1.78 15.81
N ILE A 118 -20.38 -1.93 15.92
CA ILE A 118 -19.44 -1.48 14.89
C ILE A 118 -19.75 -2.18 13.56
N GLU A 119 -19.98 -3.49 13.61
CA GLU A 119 -20.37 -4.28 12.45
C GLU A 119 -21.66 -3.76 11.80
N LYS A 120 -22.71 -3.53 12.59
CA LYS A 120 -23.99 -3.01 12.07
C LYS A 120 -23.83 -1.64 11.40
N ILE A 121 -23.00 -0.75 11.97
CA ILE A 121 -22.73 0.56 11.38
C ILE A 121 -22.06 0.39 10.00
N LEU A 122 -21.04 -0.47 9.92
CA LEU A 122 -20.30 -0.72 8.68
C LEU A 122 -21.18 -1.35 7.60
N LEU A 123 -22.01 -2.33 7.94
CA LEU A 123 -22.97 -2.93 7.01
C LEU A 123 -23.98 -1.89 6.51
N SER A 124 -24.47 -1.01 7.40
CA SER A 124 -25.39 0.07 7.04
C SER A 124 -24.74 1.13 6.15
N ALA A 125 -23.42 1.32 6.29
CA ALA A 125 -22.62 2.21 5.45
C ALA A 125 -22.34 1.63 4.04
N GLY A 126 -22.59 0.33 3.83
CA GLY A 126 -22.36 -0.35 2.57
C GLY A 126 -21.13 -1.26 2.54
N CYS A 127 -20.41 -1.42 3.66
CA CYS A 127 -19.42 -2.50 3.76
C CYS A 127 -20.11 -3.85 3.67
N GLN A 128 -19.40 -4.86 3.17
CA GLN A 128 -19.95 -6.19 2.95
C GLN A 128 -18.99 -7.26 3.47
N TYR A 129 -19.51 -8.45 3.80
CA TYR A 129 -18.65 -9.58 4.08
C TYR A 129 -17.99 -10.10 2.80
N ARG A 130 -16.68 -10.36 2.86
CA ARG A 130 -15.94 -11.07 1.82
C ARG A 130 -16.45 -12.52 1.79
N GLN A 131 -16.99 -12.94 0.64
CA GLN A 131 -17.38 -14.32 0.36
C GLN A 131 -16.16 -15.18 0.06
#